data_AF-A0A3A5K3F2-F1
#
_entry.id   AF-A0A3A5K3F2-F1
#
_cell.length_a   1.000
_cell.length_b   1.000
_cell.length_c   1.000
_cell.angle_alpha   90.00
_cell.angle_beta   90.00
_cell.angle_gamma   90.00
#
_symmetry.space_group_name_H-M   'P 1'
#
loop_
_entity.id
_entity.type
_entity.pdbx_description
1 polymer ?
#
loop_
_entity_poly.entity_id
_entity_poly.type
_entity_poly.pdbx_seq_one_letter_code
_entity_poly.pdbx_strand_id
1 'polypeptide(L)'
;MDKGIEALIARVKKQTESFDTVVLKEDEAKSLIAALEQAQRNAMRYQFIRDKDAFGDESEPGLIGWDGLVELDANEFDAAIDERMAHPNIAYAPPHHNGMMQLSNELAEMKRKCVELPDEFARIAENLRTQDNRITSHPVFVIFQKEEMVVSEEFDHDRIAWVWECGDGEVEDRTARRLEALHKGCRGTRGYSRYAMKSIKRFVTACFTEDGCKDYLRQNGHNLNEPFIYVHSAYRNDEWRVIRNWLMTVGGNVEGSE
;
A
#
# COMPACT_ATOMS: atom_id res chain seq x y z
N MET A 1 -16.89 -1.78 38.17
CA MET A 1 -16.23 -1.23 36.96
C MET A 1 -17.00 0.02 36.57
N ASP A 2 -16.28 1.06 36.16
CA ASP A 2 -16.90 2.30 35.71
C ASP A 2 -17.60 2.05 34.38
N LYS A 3 -18.90 2.39 34.27
CA LYS A 3 -19.72 2.09 33.08
C LYS A 3 -19.15 2.73 31.82
N GLY A 4 -18.38 3.81 31.95
CA GLY A 4 -17.69 4.47 30.84
C GLY A 4 -16.58 3.62 30.22
N ILE A 5 -15.83 2.87 31.03
CA ILE A 5 -14.71 2.04 30.56
C ILE A 5 -15.24 0.80 29.83
N GLU A 6 -16.28 0.15 30.37
CA GLU A 6 -16.94 -0.99 29.71
C GLU A 6 -17.56 -0.58 28.37
N ALA A 7 -18.15 0.61 28.29
CA ALA A 7 -18.68 1.15 27.04
C ALA A 7 -17.56 1.43 26.01
N LEU A 8 -16.40 1.91 26.46
CA LEU A 8 -15.26 2.15 25.58
C LEU A 8 -14.71 0.83 25.03
N ILE A 9 -14.51 -0.17 25.89
CA ILE A 9 -14.04 -1.51 25.52
C ILE A 9 -15.03 -2.18 24.55
N ALA A 10 -16.33 -2.10 24.81
CA ALA A 10 -17.35 -2.65 23.91
C ALA A 10 -17.36 -1.96 22.54
N ARG A 11 -17.12 -0.65 22.51
CA ARG A 11 -17.02 0.12 21.26
C ARG A 11 -15.78 -0.25 20.46
N VAL A 12 -14.64 -0.41 21.14
CA VAL A 12 -13.38 -0.87 20.54
C VAL A 12 -13.50 -2.29 20.02
N LYS A 13 -14.10 -3.22 20.77
CA LYS A 13 -14.33 -4.61 20.33
C LYS A 13 -15.26 -4.72 19.12
N LYS A 14 -16.37 -3.98 19.15
CA LYS A 14 -17.29 -3.93 18.01
C LYS A 14 -16.62 -3.34 16.76
N GLN A 15 -15.75 -2.36 16.96
CA GLN A 15 -14.93 -1.83 15.89
C GLN A 15 -13.94 -2.88 15.40
N THR A 16 -13.14 -3.52 16.26
CA THR A 16 -12.13 -4.52 15.86
C THR A 16 -12.72 -5.77 15.20
N GLU A 17 -13.92 -6.21 15.57
CA GLU A 17 -14.66 -7.29 14.89
C GLU A 17 -15.15 -6.90 13.48
N SER A 18 -15.36 -5.60 13.24
CA SER A 18 -15.66 -5.05 11.91
C SER A 18 -14.40 -4.83 11.05
N PHE A 19 -13.20 -4.96 11.62
CA PHE A 19 -11.92 -4.49 11.03
C PHE A 19 -11.04 -5.56 10.39
N ASP A 20 -11.47 -6.82 10.28
CA ASP A 20 -10.69 -7.90 9.65
C ASP A 20 -10.34 -7.65 8.15
N THR A 21 -10.89 -6.58 7.54
CA THR A 21 -10.64 -6.22 6.13
C THR A 21 -10.25 -4.77 5.87
N VAL A 22 -10.22 -3.89 6.89
CA VAL A 22 -9.97 -2.46 6.68
C VAL A 22 -8.75 -2.04 7.49
N VAL A 23 -7.66 -1.77 6.78
CA VAL A 23 -6.52 -1.06 7.37
C VAL A 23 -7.04 0.30 7.81
N LEU A 24 -7.11 0.52 9.12
CA LEU A 24 -7.42 1.82 9.70
C LEU A 24 -6.54 2.86 9.01
N LYS A 25 -7.13 3.96 8.55
CA LYS A 25 -6.33 5.12 8.13
C LYS A 25 -5.42 5.48 9.30
N GLU A 26 -4.15 5.68 9.01
CA GLU A 26 -3.11 5.88 10.01
C GLU A 26 -3.48 6.96 11.03
N ASP A 27 -4.15 8.02 10.57
CA ASP A 27 -4.61 9.13 11.42
C ASP A 27 -5.74 8.74 12.39
N GLU A 28 -6.71 7.93 11.93
CA GLU A 28 -7.81 7.44 12.77
C GLU A 28 -7.27 6.48 13.85
N ALA A 29 -6.37 5.57 13.46
CA ALA A 29 -5.64 4.69 14.35
C ALA A 29 -4.84 5.48 15.40
N LYS A 30 -4.05 6.46 14.98
CA LYS A 30 -3.30 7.34 15.88
C LYS A 30 -4.21 8.10 16.84
N SER A 31 -5.35 8.60 16.38
CA SER A 31 -6.33 9.29 17.24
C SER A 31 -6.93 8.38 18.31
N LEU A 32 -7.25 7.13 17.96
CA LEU A 32 -7.78 6.13 18.89
C LEU A 32 -6.73 5.73 19.93
N ILE A 33 -5.49 5.54 19.50
CA ILE A 33 -4.37 5.27 20.41
C ILE A 33 -4.19 6.44 21.37
N ALA A 34 -4.18 7.68 20.90
CA ALA A 34 -4.04 8.86 21.75
C ALA A 34 -5.19 8.99 22.77
N ALA A 35 -6.43 8.72 22.34
CA ALA A 35 -7.60 8.74 23.22
C ALA A 35 -7.54 7.63 24.30
N LEU A 36 -7.07 6.43 23.94
CA LEU A 36 -6.86 5.33 24.88
C LEU A 36 -5.73 5.63 25.89
N GLU A 37 -4.61 6.19 25.43
CA GLU A 37 -3.53 6.63 26.32
C GLU A 37 -4.02 7.70 27.30
N GLN A 38 -4.84 8.65 26.84
CA GLN A 38 -5.42 9.66 27.70
C GLN A 38 -6.41 9.08 28.71
N ALA A 39 -7.27 8.15 28.28
CA ALA A 39 -8.19 7.44 29.19
C ALA A 39 -7.42 6.66 30.26
N GLN A 40 -6.30 6.03 29.89
CA GLN A 40 -5.42 5.34 30.83
C GLN A 40 -4.79 6.32 31.84
N ARG A 41 -4.27 7.46 31.38
CA ARG A 41 -3.74 8.52 32.26
C ARG A 41 -4.79 9.03 33.23
N ASN A 42 -5.98 9.36 32.73
CA ASN A 42 -7.09 9.83 33.56
C ASN A 42 -7.49 8.80 34.62
N ALA A 43 -7.57 7.51 34.26
CA ALA A 43 -7.87 6.45 35.22
C ALA A 43 -6.81 6.36 36.33
N MET A 44 -5.52 6.50 35.99
CA MET A 44 -4.43 6.52 36.98
C MET A 44 -4.55 7.72 37.92
N ARG A 45 -4.80 8.93 37.38
CA ARG A 45 -5.00 10.16 38.17
C ARG A 45 -6.19 10.04 39.13
N TYR A 46 -7.33 9.54 38.64
CA TYR A 46 -8.51 9.32 39.48
C TYR A 46 -8.24 8.33 40.63
N GLN A 47 -7.48 7.27 40.36
CA GLN A 47 -7.12 6.32 41.39
C GLN A 47 -6.16 6.93 42.41
N PHE A 48 -5.15 7.67 41.95
CA PHE A 48 -4.24 8.42 42.80
C PHE A 48 -5.02 9.33 43.75
N ILE A 49 -5.90 10.19 43.24
CA ILE A 49 -6.69 11.12 44.08
C ILE A 49 -7.61 10.38 45.07
N ARG A 50 -8.12 9.20 44.71
CA ARG A 50 -9.03 8.42 45.57
C ARG A 50 -8.31 7.76 46.75
N ASP A 51 -7.05 7.38 46.60
CA ASP A 51 -6.33 6.66 47.64
C ASP A 51 -5.97 7.63 48.79
N LYS A 52 -6.40 7.28 50.01
CA LYS A 52 -6.47 8.16 51.20
C LYS A 52 -5.14 8.77 51.67
N ASP A 53 -4.01 8.32 51.11
CA ASP A 53 -2.65 8.71 51.49
C ASP A 53 -1.86 9.33 50.31
N ALA A 54 -2.54 9.60 49.19
CA ALA A 54 -1.90 10.02 47.94
C ALA A 54 -1.20 11.37 48.02
N PHE A 55 -1.58 12.21 48.99
CA PHE A 55 -1.02 13.54 49.10
C PHE A 55 0.14 13.68 50.11
N GLY A 56 0.46 12.65 50.88
CA GLY A 56 1.56 12.70 51.86
C GLY A 56 1.44 13.87 52.85
N ASP A 57 2.57 14.43 53.28
CA ASP A 57 2.59 15.73 53.95
C ASP A 57 2.19 16.81 52.93
N GLU A 58 1.19 17.64 53.25
CA GLU A 58 0.65 18.69 52.39
C GLU A 58 1.71 19.72 51.93
N SER A 59 2.92 19.66 52.52
CA SER A 59 4.02 20.61 52.34
C SER A 59 5.25 20.03 51.62
N GLU A 60 5.12 18.99 50.78
CA GLU A 60 6.25 18.46 50.02
C GLU A 60 6.91 19.55 49.13
N PRO A 61 8.22 19.84 49.32
CA PRO A 61 8.87 20.95 48.63
C PRO A 61 8.84 20.79 47.10
N GLY A 62 8.29 21.80 46.42
CA GLY A 62 8.23 21.82 44.95
C GLY A 62 6.96 21.21 44.35
N LEU A 63 6.02 20.73 45.18
CA LEU A 63 4.71 20.25 44.73
C LEU A 63 3.59 21.22 45.17
N ILE A 64 2.57 21.37 44.33
CA ILE A 64 1.36 22.11 44.69
C ILE A 64 0.58 21.32 45.77
N GLY A 65 0.17 22.04 46.81
CA GLY A 65 -0.73 21.53 47.87
C GLY A 65 -2.20 21.57 47.44
N TRP A 66 -3.08 21.00 48.26
CA TRP A 66 -4.52 20.87 47.96
C TRP A 66 -5.20 22.19 47.59
N ASP A 67 -4.94 23.24 48.35
CA ASP A 67 -5.53 24.57 48.14
C ASP A 67 -5.10 25.21 46.82
N GLY A 68 -3.86 24.96 46.38
CA GLY A 68 -3.39 25.44 45.08
C GLY A 68 -3.94 24.61 43.91
N LEU A 69 -4.20 23.32 44.14
CA LEU A 69 -4.66 22.40 43.11
C LEU A 69 -6.09 22.71 42.65
N VAL A 70 -6.97 23.09 43.58
CA VAL A 70 -8.38 23.42 43.29
C VAL A 70 -8.57 24.73 42.51
N GLU A 71 -7.54 25.57 42.44
CA GLU A 71 -7.56 26.82 41.67
C GLU A 71 -7.02 26.66 40.24
N LEU A 72 -6.43 25.51 39.90
CA LEU A 72 -5.86 25.25 38.58
C LEU A 72 -6.94 24.96 37.53
N ASP A 73 -6.63 25.30 36.28
CA ASP A 73 -7.44 24.84 35.15
C ASP A 73 -7.27 23.32 34.92
N ALA A 74 -8.15 22.72 34.10
CA ALA A 74 -8.15 21.27 33.92
C ALA A 74 -6.83 20.69 33.41
N ASN A 75 -6.08 21.43 32.57
CA ASN A 75 -4.81 20.95 32.02
C ASN A 75 -3.68 21.10 33.04
N GLU A 76 -3.66 22.22 33.77
CA GLU A 76 -2.70 22.49 34.83
C GLU A 76 -2.91 21.56 36.04
N PHE A 77 -4.16 21.25 36.38
CA PHE A 77 -4.54 20.27 37.39
C PHE A 77 -3.99 18.88 37.04
N ASP A 78 -4.24 18.44 35.81
CA ASP A 78 -3.78 17.15 35.31
C ASP A 78 -2.25 17.04 35.34
N ALA A 79 -1.53 18.10 34.96
CA ALA A 79 -0.07 18.16 35.01
C ALA A 79 0.46 18.13 36.45
N ALA A 80 -0.15 18.87 37.37
CA ALA A 80 0.24 18.87 38.78
C ALA A 80 0.04 17.50 39.43
N ILE A 81 -1.02 16.77 39.09
CA ILE A 81 -1.22 15.39 39.55
C ILE A 81 -0.16 14.44 38.97
N ASP A 82 0.19 14.58 37.68
CA ASP A 82 1.22 13.76 37.04
C ASP A 82 2.60 13.97 37.66
N GLU A 83 2.99 15.22 37.94
CA GLU A 83 4.24 15.56 38.65
C GLU A 83 4.29 14.92 40.03
N ARG A 84 3.16 14.93 40.75
CA ARG A 84 3.03 14.32 42.07
C ARG A 84 3.15 12.80 42.01
N MET A 85 2.49 12.15 41.05
CA MET A 85 2.59 10.70 40.81
C MET A 85 4.02 10.27 40.43
N ALA A 86 4.80 11.15 39.80
CA ALA A 86 6.19 10.90 39.42
C ALA A 86 7.20 11.26 40.53
N HIS A 87 6.74 11.89 41.63
CA HIS A 87 7.63 12.40 42.66
C HIS A 87 8.23 11.27 43.51
N PRO A 88 9.56 11.20 43.72
CA PRO A 88 10.22 10.08 44.40
C PRO A 88 9.76 9.84 45.85
N ASN A 89 9.32 10.89 46.54
CA ASN A 89 8.89 10.83 47.94
C ASN A 89 7.40 10.50 48.10
N ILE A 90 6.62 10.51 47.01
CA ILE A 90 5.20 10.15 47.05
C ILE A 90 5.07 8.65 46.81
N ALA A 91 4.53 7.93 47.79
CA ALA A 91 4.32 6.49 47.70
C ALA A 91 3.14 6.17 46.76
N TYR A 92 3.39 6.21 45.45
CA TYR A 92 2.43 5.77 44.43
C TYR A 92 2.82 4.41 43.87
N ALA A 93 2.01 3.39 44.17
CA ALA A 93 2.11 2.09 43.52
C ALA A 93 1.12 2.04 42.35
N PRO A 94 1.57 1.90 41.09
CA PRO A 94 0.66 1.81 39.96
C PRO A 94 -0.25 0.59 40.12
N PRO A 95 -1.55 0.72 39.80
CA PRO A 95 -2.53 -0.32 40.10
C PRO A 95 -2.26 -1.64 39.36
N HIS A 96 -2.28 -2.75 40.08
CA HIS A 96 -2.36 -4.12 39.55
C HIS A 96 -3.81 -4.53 39.18
N HIS A 97 -4.63 -3.62 38.65
CA HIS A 97 -6.03 -3.93 38.39
C HIS A 97 -6.22 -4.60 37.01
N ASN A 98 -6.86 -5.77 36.98
CA ASN A 98 -7.10 -6.57 35.77
C ASN A 98 -7.66 -5.78 34.56
N GLY A 99 -8.46 -4.74 34.78
CA GLY A 99 -8.99 -3.89 33.71
C GLY A 99 -7.94 -2.97 33.05
N MET A 100 -6.91 -2.56 33.79
CA MET A 100 -5.82 -1.71 33.26
C MET A 100 -4.81 -2.54 32.45
N MET A 101 -4.59 -3.79 32.85
CA MET A 101 -3.85 -4.77 32.06
C MET A 101 -4.58 -5.09 30.74
N GLN A 102 -5.92 -5.15 30.75
CA GLN A 102 -6.72 -5.31 29.53
C GLN A 102 -6.55 -4.14 28.55
N LEU A 103 -6.68 -2.89 29.02
CA LEU A 103 -6.47 -1.71 28.18
C LEU A 103 -5.04 -1.64 27.64
N SER A 104 -4.04 -1.94 28.47
CA SER A 104 -2.63 -1.99 28.04
C SER A 104 -2.40 -3.08 26.99
N ASN A 105 -3.03 -4.25 27.14
CA ASN A 105 -2.96 -5.34 26.16
C ASN A 105 -3.67 -4.98 24.85
N GLU A 106 -4.87 -4.39 24.92
CA GLU A 106 -5.61 -3.92 23.74
C GLU A 106 -4.83 -2.81 23.01
N LEU A 107 -4.19 -1.90 23.74
CA LEU A 107 -3.35 -0.85 23.18
C LEU A 107 -2.09 -1.43 22.52
N ALA A 108 -1.46 -2.43 23.13
CA ALA A 108 -0.33 -3.15 22.54
C ALA A 108 -0.75 -3.93 21.28
N GLU A 109 -1.94 -4.52 21.26
CA GLU A 109 -2.50 -5.21 20.11
C GLU A 109 -2.84 -4.23 18.98
N MET A 110 -3.45 -3.09 19.30
CA MET A 110 -3.74 -2.01 18.34
C MET A 110 -2.45 -1.42 17.76
N LYS A 111 -1.44 -1.14 18.59
CA LYS A 111 -0.11 -0.70 18.12
C LYS A 111 0.57 -1.74 17.23
N ARG A 112 0.38 -3.04 17.49
CA ARG A 112 0.87 -4.12 16.61
C ARG A 112 0.13 -4.21 15.28
N LYS A 113 -1.18 -3.91 15.27
CA LYS A 113 -2.02 -3.93 14.07
C LYS A 113 -1.87 -2.67 13.22
N CYS A 114 -1.47 -1.55 13.82
CA CYS A 114 -1.14 -0.32 13.10
C CYS A 114 0.24 -0.46 12.46
N VAL A 115 0.27 -0.77 11.17
CA VAL A 115 1.47 -0.70 10.34
C VAL A 115 1.51 0.68 9.70
N GLU A 116 2.57 1.43 9.93
CA GLU A 116 2.83 2.66 9.18
C GLU A 116 3.01 2.28 7.70
N LEU A 117 2.11 2.78 6.86
CA LEU A 117 2.13 2.50 5.42
C LEU A 117 3.14 3.45 4.77
N PRO A 118 4.13 2.96 4.01
CA PRO A 118 5.05 3.83 3.30
C PRO A 118 4.33 4.79 2.35
N ASP A 119 4.84 6.02 2.21
CA ASP A 119 4.30 7.06 1.33
C ASP A 119 4.16 6.60 -0.13
N GLU A 120 4.98 5.63 -0.57
CA GLU A 120 4.89 5.03 -1.89
C GLU A 120 3.53 4.39 -2.16
N PHE A 121 2.87 3.82 -1.16
CA PHE A 121 1.54 3.24 -1.31
C PHE A 121 0.48 4.32 -1.55
N ALA A 122 0.59 5.48 -0.90
CA ALA A 122 -0.29 6.61 -1.15
C ALA A 122 -0.13 7.13 -2.60
N ARG A 123 1.10 7.18 -3.11
CA ARG A 123 1.39 7.53 -4.51
C ARG A 123 0.80 6.50 -5.50
N ILE A 124 0.95 5.20 -5.21
CA ILE A 124 0.36 4.13 -6.03
C ILE A 124 -1.17 4.24 -6.02
N ALA A 125 -1.78 4.47 -4.86
CA ALA A 125 -3.22 4.63 -4.71
C ALA A 125 -3.77 5.80 -5.54
N GLU A 126 -3.10 6.96 -5.48
CA GLU A 126 -3.50 8.14 -6.25
C GLU A 126 -3.40 7.91 -7.76
N ASN A 127 -2.32 7.27 -8.20
CA ASN A 127 -2.17 6.88 -9.59
C ASN A 127 -3.27 5.90 -10.04
N LEU A 128 -3.64 4.93 -9.20
CA LEU A 128 -4.72 3.99 -9.52
C LEU A 128 -6.09 4.68 -9.65
N ARG A 129 -6.36 5.71 -8.83
CA ARG A 129 -7.60 6.51 -8.88
C ARG A 129 -7.68 7.38 -10.14
N THR A 130 -6.57 7.96 -10.57
CA THR A 130 -6.52 8.88 -11.72
C THR A 130 -6.37 8.19 -13.08
N GLN A 131 -5.91 6.93 -13.10
CA GLN A 131 -5.59 6.18 -14.33
C GLN A 131 -6.76 5.33 -14.89
N ASP A 132 -7.98 5.41 -14.34
CA ASP A 132 -9.16 4.66 -14.85
C ASP A 132 -9.74 5.24 -16.17
N ASN A 133 -9.05 6.20 -16.78
CA ASN A 133 -9.47 6.92 -17.99
C ASN A 133 -9.26 6.14 -19.31
N ARG A 134 -8.82 4.87 -19.27
CA ARG A 134 -8.48 4.06 -20.46
C ARG A 134 -9.63 3.18 -21.00
N ILE A 135 -10.88 3.41 -20.54
CA ILE A 135 -12.11 2.70 -21.01
C ILE A 135 -12.03 1.16 -20.81
N THR A 136 -11.05 0.68 -20.04
CA THR A 136 -10.77 -0.74 -19.82
C THR A 136 -11.04 -1.08 -18.37
N SER A 137 -11.93 -2.04 -18.10
CA SER A 137 -12.28 -2.39 -16.72
C SER A 137 -11.06 -2.96 -15.97
N HIS A 138 -10.72 -2.40 -14.81
CA HIS A 138 -9.62 -2.81 -13.95
C HIS A 138 -8.29 -2.93 -14.73
N PRO A 139 -7.69 -1.79 -15.11
CA PRO A 139 -6.50 -1.79 -15.96
C PRO A 139 -5.29 -2.46 -15.27
N VAL A 140 -4.59 -3.30 -16.03
CA VAL A 140 -3.28 -3.87 -15.69
C VAL A 140 -2.27 -3.34 -16.71
N PHE A 141 -1.25 -2.63 -16.24
CA PHE A 141 -0.22 -2.11 -17.12
C PHE A 141 0.83 -3.19 -17.35
N VAL A 142 1.04 -3.53 -18.62
CA VAL A 142 1.94 -4.60 -19.03
C VAL A 142 2.95 -4.05 -20.02
N ILE A 143 4.21 -4.41 -19.84
CA ILE A 143 5.28 -4.13 -20.79
C ILE A 143 5.45 -5.36 -21.68
N PHE A 144 5.31 -5.13 -22.98
CA PHE A 144 5.66 -6.09 -24.01
C PHE A 144 6.90 -5.62 -24.75
N GLN A 145 7.68 -6.57 -25.26
CA GLN A 145 8.68 -6.32 -26.28
C GLN A 145 8.24 -6.97 -27.59
N LYS A 146 8.69 -6.44 -28.71
CA LYS A 146 8.42 -7.06 -30.01
C LYS A 146 9.49 -8.09 -30.31
N GLU A 147 9.06 -9.27 -30.71
CA GLU A 147 9.93 -10.36 -31.14
C GLU A 147 9.42 -10.88 -32.48
N GLU A 148 10.32 -11.14 -33.42
CA GLU A 148 9.96 -11.76 -34.69
C GLU A 148 10.11 -13.27 -34.58
N MET A 149 9.10 -14.00 -35.07
CA MET A 149 9.09 -15.45 -35.09
C MET A 149 8.83 -15.95 -36.51
N VAL A 150 9.56 -16.99 -36.91
CA VAL A 150 9.31 -17.70 -38.16
C VAL A 150 8.00 -18.47 -38.03
N VAL A 151 7.09 -18.26 -38.98
CA VAL A 151 5.80 -18.93 -39.07
C VAL A 151 5.64 -19.59 -40.44
N SER A 152 4.63 -20.46 -40.58
CA SER A 152 4.26 -20.95 -41.92
C SER A 152 3.70 -19.81 -42.75
N GLU A 153 4.03 -19.79 -44.04
CA GLU A 153 3.43 -18.88 -45.01
C GLU A 153 1.92 -19.07 -45.16
N GLU A 154 1.43 -20.29 -44.91
CA GLU A 154 0.00 -20.60 -44.98
C GLU A 154 -0.81 -19.96 -43.84
N PHE A 155 -0.14 -19.48 -42.78
CA PHE A 155 -0.76 -18.76 -41.68
C PHE A 155 -0.58 -17.24 -41.82
N ASP A 156 -1.31 -16.50 -40.99
CA ASP A 156 -1.20 -15.06 -40.88
C ASP A 156 0.22 -14.63 -40.47
N HIS A 157 0.89 -13.89 -41.36
CA HIS A 157 2.25 -13.40 -41.21
C HIS A 157 2.35 -11.93 -41.64
N ASP A 158 3.30 -11.18 -41.08
CA ASP A 158 3.41 -9.73 -41.30
C ASP A 158 4.32 -9.39 -42.49
N ARG A 159 5.41 -10.16 -42.67
CA ARG A 159 6.39 -9.94 -43.75
C ARG A 159 7.09 -11.23 -44.17
N ILE A 160 7.77 -11.18 -45.31
CA ILE A 160 8.66 -12.24 -45.78
C ILE A 160 10.12 -11.80 -45.64
N ALA A 161 10.94 -12.64 -45.02
CA ALA A 161 12.38 -12.48 -44.92
C ALA A 161 13.08 -13.46 -45.86
N TRP A 162 14.05 -12.96 -46.63
CA TRP A 162 14.91 -13.76 -47.49
C TRP A 162 16.29 -13.87 -46.86
N VAL A 163 16.76 -15.09 -46.61
CA VAL A 163 18.02 -15.35 -45.91
C VAL A 163 18.95 -16.11 -46.85
N TRP A 164 20.22 -15.71 -46.90
CA TRP A 164 21.23 -16.42 -47.68
C TRP A 164 21.65 -17.70 -46.96
N GLU A 165 21.61 -18.84 -47.64
CA GLU A 165 21.89 -20.16 -47.02
C GLU A 165 23.34 -20.31 -46.53
N CYS A 166 24.27 -19.59 -47.14
CA CYS A 166 25.70 -19.70 -46.86
C CYS A 166 26.27 -18.50 -46.07
N GLY A 167 25.43 -17.68 -45.45
CA GLY A 167 25.91 -16.52 -44.70
C GLY A 167 24.97 -16.13 -43.57
N ASP A 168 25.46 -15.23 -42.71
CA ASP A 168 24.80 -14.88 -41.47
C ASP A 168 23.96 -13.61 -41.65
N GLY A 169 22.76 -13.74 -42.23
CA GLY A 169 21.78 -12.65 -42.19
C GLY A 169 20.71 -12.61 -43.28
N GLU A 170 19.71 -11.78 -43.03
CA GLU A 170 18.68 -11.38 -44.00
C GLU A 170 19.31 -10.54 -45.12
N VAL A 171 18.88 -10.78 -46.36
CA VAL A 171 19.37 -10.04 -47.53
C VAL A 171 18.80 -8.62 -47.56
N GLU A 172 19.53 -7.70 -48.17
CA GLU A 172 19.06 -6.32 -48.36
C GLU A 172 17.73 -6.26 -49.13
N ASP A 173 16.89 -5.30 -48.77
CA ASP A 173 15.57 -4.97 -49.35
C ASP A 173 15.48 -5.12 -50.89
N ARG A 174 16.45 -4.58 -51.62
CA ARG A 174 16.47 -4.64 -53.09
C ARG A 174 16.61 -6.08 -53.60
N THR A 175 17.45 -6.87 -52.94
CA THR A 175 17.68 -8.28 -53.24
C THR A 175 16.47 -9.10 -52.83
N ALA A 176 15.88 -8.84 -51.65
CA ALA A 176 14.65 -9.49 -51.19
C ALA A 176 13.50 -9.29 -52.18
N ARG A 177 13.26 -8.05 -52.66
CA ARG A 177 12.21 -7.76 -53.66
C ARG A 177 12.43 -8.50 -54.98
N ARG A 178 13.69 -8.60 -55.43
CA ARG A 178 14.05 -9.36 -56.64
C ARG A 178 13.77 -10.86 -56.45
N LEU A 179 14.17 -11.43 -55.32
CA LEU A 179 13.94 -12.85 -55.01
C LEU A 179 12.45 -13.16 -54.88
N GLU A 180 11.68 -12.28 -54.25
CA GLU A 180 10.23 -12.41 -54.17
C GLU A 180 9.57 -12.38 -55.54
N ALA A 181 10.03 -11.52 -56.47
CA ALA A 181 9.54 -11.51 -57.84
C ALA A 181 9.91 -12.79 -58.61
N LEU A 182 11.10 -13.35 -58.39
CA LEU A 182 11.50 -14.64 -58.98
C LEU A 182 10.63 -15.77 -58.44
N HIS A 183 10.40 -15.82 -57.13
CA HIS A 183 9.55 -16.81 -56.48
C HIS A 183 8.12 -16.78 -57.00
N LYS A 184 7.48 -15.59 -57.04
CA LYS A 184 6.14 -15.39 -57.61
C LYS A 184 6.04 -15.76 -59.09
N GLY A 185 7.15 -15.60 -59.83
CA GLY A 185 7.27 -16.03 -61.22
C GLY A 185 7.60 -17.51 -61.40
N CYS A 186 7.54 -18.33 -60.34
CA CYS A 186 7.92 -19.74 -60.32
C CYS A 186 9.35 -20.00 -60.84
N ARG A 187 10.27 -19.06 -60.62
CA ARG A 187 11.69 -19.19 -60.98
C ARG A 187 12.50 -19.62 -59.77
N GLY A 188 13.58 -20.37 -60.00
CA GLY A 188 14.45 -20.85 -58.93
C GLY A 188 15.15 -19.73 -58.16
N THR A 189 15.10 -19.81 -56.84
CA THR A 189 15.75 -18.87 -55.88
C THR A 189 16.91 -19.57 -55.16
N ARG A 190 17.73 -20.30 -55.91
CA ARG A 190 18.78 -21.19 -55.38
C ARG A 190 19.76 -20.47 -54.45
N GLY A 191 20.05 -21.07 -53.30
CA GLY A 191 20.95 -20.52 -52.29
C GLY A 191 20.27 -19.54 -51.31
N TYR A 192 18.97 -19.31 -51.46
CA TYR A 192 18.21 -18.45 -50.57
C TYR A 192 17.02 -19.20 -49.97
N SER A 193 16.90 -19.12 -48.65
CA SER A 193 15.74 -19.58 -47.91
C SER A 193 14.73 -18.44 -47.73
N ARG A 194 13.44 -18.78 -47.85
CA ARG A 194 12.33 -17.84 -47.71
C ARG A 194 11.56 -18.17 -46.43
N TYR A 195 11.44 -17.20 -45.54
CA TYR A 195 10.75 -17.35 -44.25
C TYR A 195 9.63 -16.34 -44.13
N ALA A 196 8.44 -16.82 -43.73
CA ALA A 196 7.37 -15.93 -43.30
C ALA A 196 7.63 -15.53 -41.84
N MET A 197 7.64 -14.22 -41.57
CA MET A 197 7.93 -13.65 -40.26
C MET A 197 6.68 -13.02 -39.68
N LYS A 198 6.44 -13.23 -38.39
CA LYS A 198 5.38 -12.59 -37.63
C LYS A 198 5.95 -11.88 -36.42
N SER A 199 5.54 -10.64 -36.22
CA SER A 199 5.83 -9.85 -35.02
C SER A 199 4.89 -10.27 -33.90
N ILE A 200 5.42 -10.95 -32.90
CA ILE A 200 4.69 -11.34 -31.70
C ILE A 200 5.04 -10.40 -30.54
N LYS A 201 4.06 -10.24 -29.65
CA LYS A 201 4.23 -9.48 -28.41
C LYS A 201 4.72 -10.44 -27.33
N ARG A 202 5.98 -10.31 -26.90
CA ARG A 202 6.51 -11.10 -25.79
C ARG A 202 6.36 -10.35 -24.48
N PHE A 203 5.73 -10.99 -23.50
CA PHE A 203 5.55 -10.44 -22.16
C PHE A 203 6.90 -10.22 -21.47
N VAL A 204 7.10 -9.05 -20.88
CA VAL A 204 8.28 -8.72 -20.07
C VAL A 204 7.90 -8.67 -18.59
N THR A 205 6.99 -7.77 -18.23
CA THR A 205 6.56 -7.57 -16.84
C THR A 205 5.21 -6.85 -16.77
N ALA A 206 4.57 -6.89 -15.60
CA ALA A 206 3.37 -6.13 -15.29
C ALA A 206 3.62 -5.22 -14.08
N CYS A 207 3.04 -4.01 -14.11
CA CYS A 207 3.09 -3.07 -13.00
C CYS A 207 1.68 -2.61 -12.62
N PHE A 208 1.53 -2.14 -11.38
CA PHE A 208 0.26 -1.61 -10.88
C PHE A 208 -0.15 -0.29 -11.56
N THR A 209 0.82 0.54 -11.97
CA THR A 209 0.56 1.87 -12.52
C THR A 209 1.31 2.09 -13.84
N GLU A 210 0.81 3.02 -14.66
CA GLU A 210 1.49 3.41 -15.92
C GLU A 210 2.88 3.99 -15.64
N ASP A 211 3.01 4.78 -14.57
CA ASP A 211 4.28 5.38 -14.16
C ASP A 211 5.28 4.35 -13.69
N GLY A 212 4.85 3.29 -12.99
CA GLY A 212 5.70 2.16 -12.66
C GLY A 212 6.28 1.48 -13.92
N CYS A 213 5.47 1.35 -14.98
CA CYS A 213 5.97 0.86 -16.26
C CYS A 213 6.99 1.82 -16.91
N LYS A 214 6.71 3.13 -16.90
CA LYS A 214 7.63 4.15 -17.43
C LYS A 214 8.96 4.15 -16.68
N ASP A 215 8.93 4.01 -15.35
CA ASP A 215 10.11 3.95 -14.51
C ASP A 215 10.93 2.69 -14.81
N TYR A 216 10.27 1.53 -14.97
CA TYR A 216 10.94 0.31 -15.41
C TYR A 216 11.60 0.47 -16.78
N LEU A 217 10.92 1.07 -17.76
CA LEU A 217 11.50 1.32 -19.08
C LEU A 217 12.66 2.31 -19.02
N ARG A 218 12.60 3.32 -18.15
CA ARG A 218 13.71 4.26 -17.96
C ARG A 218 14.96 3.54 -17.42
N GLN A 219 14.77 2.57 -16.53
CA GLN A 219 15.88 1.84 -15.90
C GLN A 219 16.41 0.71 -16.79
N ASN A 220 15.53 -0.06 -17.43
CA ASN A 220 15.88 -1.32 -18.11
C ASN A 220 15.54 -1.34 -19.61
N GLY A 221 15.00 -0.27 -20.17
CA GLY A 221 14.55 -0.24 -21.57
C GLY A 221 15.66 -0.47 -22.59
N HIS A 222 16.91 -0.16 -22.25
CA HIS A 222 18.07 -0.41 -23.10
C HIS A 222 18.38 -1.90 -23.33
N ASN A 223 17.85 -2.80 -22.47
CA ASN A 223 18.01 -4.25 -22.61
C ASN A 223 16.85 -4.91 -23.35
N LEU A 224 15.85 -4.14 -23.81
CA LEU A 224 14.63 -4.63 -24.42
C LEU A 224 14.55 -4.23 -25.89
N ASN A 225 13.92 -5.08 -26.70
CA ASN A 225 13.72 -4.82 -28.12
C ASN A 225 12.35 -4.16 -28.39
N GLU A 226 12.36 -2.91 -28.86
CA GLU A 226 11.16 -2.10 -29.10
C GLU A 226 10.06 -2.26 -28.02
N PRO A 227 10.36 -2.02 -26.74
CA PRO A 227 9.38 -2.21 -25.68
C PRO A 227 8.25 -1.17 -25.77
N PHE A 228 7.03 -1.60 -25.44
CA PHE A 228 5.87 -0.71 -25.36
C PHE A 228 4.95 -1.08 -24.20
N ILE A 229 4.24 -0.08 -23.69
CA ILE A 229 3.26 -0.26 -22.61
C ILE A 229 1.91 -0.58 -23.24
N TYR A 230 1.26 -1.61 -22.73
CA TYR A 230 -0.07 -2.05 -23.10
C TYR A 230 -0.95 -2.14 -21.85
N VAL A 231 -2.24 -1.85 -22.01
CA VAL A 231 -3.22 -1.98 -20.92
C VAL A 231 -4.03 -3.24 -21.16
N HIS A 232 -3.88 -4.23 -20.28
CA HIS A 232 -4.75 -5.39 -20.22
C HIS A 232 -5.92 -5.12 -19.27
N SER A 233 -7.02 -5.84 -19.45
CA SER A 233 -8.10 -5.88 -18.46
C SER A 233 -7.87 -7.03 -17.47
N ALA A 234 -8.03 -6.76 -16.18
CA ALA A 234 -8.17 -7.78 -15.14
C ALA A 234 -9.63 -8.25 -14.95
N TYR A 235 -10.48 -8.05 -15.95
CA TYR A 235 -11.87 -8.53 -15.91
C TYR A 235 -11.89 -10.05 -15.69
N ARG A 236 -12.53 -10.49 -14.60
CA ARG A 236 -12.59 -11.88 -14.08
C ARG A 236 -11.36 -12.38 -13.31
N ASN A 237 -10.42 -11.50 -12.97
CA ASN A 237 -9.40 -11.82 -11.98
C ASN A 237 -9.78 -11.18 -10.63
N ASP A 238 -10.40 -11.97 -9.76
CA ASP A 238 -10.91 -11.46 -8.48
C ASP A 238 -9.79 -11.07 -7.51
N GLU A 239 -8.66 -11.78 -7.51
CA GLU A 239 -7.49 -11.43 -6.68
C GLU A 239 -6.96 -10.03 -7.04
N TRP A 240 -6.83 -9.76 -8.34
CA TRP A 240 -6.38 -8.44 -8.81
C TRP A 240 -7.36 -7.33 -8.45
N ARG A 241 -8.66 -7.61 -8.57
CA ARG A 241 -9.71 -6.66 -8.20
C ARG A 241 -9.67 -6.32 -6.72
N VAL A 242 -9.49 -7.33 -5.85
CA VAL A 242 -9.39 -7.15 -4.39
C VAL A 242 -8.18 -6.28 -4.05
N ILE A 243 -6.99 -6.63 -4.55
CA ILE A 243 -5.76 -5.87 -4.28
C ILE A 243 -5.88 -4.44 -4.79
N ARG A 244 -6.38 -4.24 -6.02
CA ARG A 244 -6.54 -2.90 -6.60
C ARG A 244 -7.51 -2.05 -5.79
N ASN A 245 -8.67 -2.61 -5.44
CA ASN A 245 -9.68 -1.89 -4.68
C ASN A 245 -9.16 -1.51 -3.30
N TRP A 246 -8.45 -2.42 -2.63
CA TRP A 246 -7.81 -2.14 -1.36
C TRP A 246 -6.74 -1.04 -1.50
N LEU A 247 -5.85 -1.11 -2.50
CA LEU A 247 -4.85 -0.06 -2.74
C LEU A 247 -5.49 1.31 -2.96
N MET A 248 -6.63 1.39 -3.66
CA MET A 248 -7.34 2.66 -3.87
C MET A 248 -7.92 3.26 -2.58
N THR A 249 -8.11 2.48 -1.51
CA THR A 249 -8.52 2.99 -0.19
C THR A 249 -7.37 3.59 0.61
N VAL A 250 -6.13 3.30 0.24
CA VAL A 250 -4.95 3.85 0.92
C VAL A 250 -4.81 5.35 0.61
N GLY A 251 -4.60 6.16 1.65
CA GLY A 251 -4.36 7.61 1.53
C GLY A 251 -5.55 8.44 1.05
N GLY A 252 -6.74 7.86 0.88
CA GLY A 252 -7.95 8.57 0.52
C GLY A 252 -8.85 8.81 1.72
N ASN A 253 -9.17 10.07 2.03
CA ASN A 253 -10.36 10.35 2.82
C ASN A 253 -11.59 9.92 2.02
N VAL A 254 -12.03 8.67 2.20
CA VAL A 254 -13.37 8.26 1.80
C VAL A 254 -14.35 9.00 2.71
N GLU A 255 -14.67 10.24 2.35
CA GLU A 255 -15.96 10.82 2.75
C GLU A 255 -17.04 9.93 2.13
N GLY A 256 -18.01 9.56 2.97
CA GLY A 256 -18.98 8.50 2.70
C GLY A 256 -19.60 8.59 1.31
N SER A 257 -19.59 7.46 0.60
CA SER A 257 -20.57 7.21 -0.45
C SER A 257 -21.83 6.67 0.21
N GLU A 258 -22.93 7.39 0.00
CA GLU A 258 -24.31 7.03 0.33
C GLU A 258 -24.75 5.69 -0.28
#